data_AF-A0A4U9W1P4-F1
#
_entry.id   AF-A0A4U9W1P4-F1
#
_cell.length_a   1.000
_cell.length_b   1.000
_cell.length_c   1.000
_cell.angle_alpha   90.00
_cell.angle_beta   90.00
_cell.angle_gamma   90.00
#
_symmetry.space_group_name_H-M   'P 1'
#
loop_
_entity.id
_entity.type
_entity.pdbx_description
1 polymer ?
#
loop_
_entity_poly.entity_id
_entity_poly.type
_entity_poly.pdbx_seq_one_letter_code
_entity_poly.pdbx_strand_id
1 'polypeptide(L)'
;MNGTLRYRKVSCLLCGVLVTLPLMAGAANTATITVKVTVLAPPPCTVNNNSVIEVPFGNVMTTHVDGTSYRVPVNYTLSCPEGAAECHETPGAGQWCEF
;
A
#
# COMPACT_ATOMS: atom_id res chain seq x y z
N MET A 1 -38.26 0.72 69.65
CA MET A 1 -38.42 -0.08 68.41
C MET A 1 -38.46 0.83 67.17
N ASN A 2 -37.36 1.54 66.85
CA ASN A 2 -37.33 2.52 65.74
C ASN A 2 -36.07 2.40 64.85
N GLY A 3 -35.12 1.53 65.22
CA GLY A 3 -33.86 1.30 64.49
C GLY A 3 -33.97 0.29 63.35
N THR A 4 -34.81 -0.74 63.49
CA THR A 4 -35.03 -1.79 62.48
C THR A 4 -35.75 -1.26 61.23
N LEU A 5 -36.68 -0.30 61.40
CA LEU A 5 -37.39 0.35 60.30
C LEU A 5 -36.49 1.30 59.50
N ARG A 6 -35.54 1.97 60.18
CA ARG A 6 -34.53 2.82 59.54
C ARG A 6 -33.47 2.00 58.81
N TYR A 7 -33.01 0.89 59.39
CA TYR A 7 -32.10 -0.04 58.72
C TYR A 7 -32.70 -0.65 57.45
N ARG A 8 -33.99 -1.04 57.48
CA ARG A 8 -34.70 -1.57 56.31
C ARG A 8 -34.81 -0.56 55.17
N LYS A 9 -35.06 0.72 55.49
CA LYS A 9 -35.09 1.81 54.48
C LYS A 9 -33.70 2.10 53.92
N VAL A 10 -32.67 2.14 54.76
CA VAL A 10 -31.27 2.37 54.33
C VAL A 10 -30.77 1.21 53.47
N SER A 11 -31.10 -0.03 53.84
CA SER A 11 -30.76 -1.25 53.08
C SER A 11 -31.42 -1.27 51.70
N CYS A 12 -32.71 -0.92 51.59
CA CYS A 12 -33.39 -0.80 50.29
C CYS A 12 -32.83 0.34 49.43
N LEU A 13 -32.51 1.49 50.03
CA LEU A 13 -31.91 2.63 49.32
C LEU A 13 -30.51 2.29 48.79
N LEU A 14 -29.67 1.63 49.59
CA LEU A 14 -28.35 1.15 49.17
C LEU A 14 -28.46 0.12 48.03
N CYS A 15 -29.39 -0.83 48.13
CA CYS A 15 -29.58 -1.85 47.09
C CYS A 15 -30.09 -1.24 45.77
N GLY A 16 -30.99 -0.25 45.83
CA GLY A 16 -31.47 0.47 44.65
C GLY A 16 -30.39 1.31 43.97
N VAL A 17 -29.46 1.90 44.74
CA VAL A 17 -28.30 2.61 44.19
C VAL A 17 -27.35 1.59 43.54
N LEU A 18 -26.99 0.50 44.22
CA LEU A 18 -26.07 -0.53 43.69
C LEU A 18 -26.56 -1.20 42.39
N VAL A 19 -27.87 -1.37 42.21
CA VAL A 19 -28.47 -1.99 41.00
C VAL A 19 -28.52 -1.03 39.82
N THR A 20 -28.48 0.28 40.03
CA THR A 20 -28.55 1.28 38.94
C THR A 20 -27.19 1.71 38.39
N LEU A 21 -26.09 1.47 39.12
CA LEU A 21 -24.72 1.80 38.67
C LEU A 21 -24.24 1.12 37.37
N PRO A 22 -24.51 -0.17 37.08
CA PRO A 22 -23.91 -0.84 35.92
C PRO A 22 -24.59 -0.53 34.58
N LEU A 23 -25.71 0.20 34.56
CA LEU A 23 -26.39 0.58 33.30
C LEU A 23 -25.69 1.73 32.54
N MET A 24 -24.66 2.34 33.13
CA MET A 24 -23.89 3.45 32.53
C MET A 24 -22.49 3.02 32.11
N ALA A 25 -22.28 1.76 31.75
CA ALA A 25 -21.02 1.27 31.19
C ALA A 25 -21.19 1.01 29.68
N GLY A 26 -21.27 2.08 28.89
CA GLY A 26 -21.49 1.99 27.45
C GLY A 26 -20.95 3.21 26.71
N ALA A 27 -19.64 3.43 26.75
CA ALA A 27 -18.98 4.32 25.82
C ALA A 27 -18.28 3.46 24.75
N ALA A 28 -18.78 3.48 23.53
CA ALA A 28 -18.02 2.98 22.38
C ALA A 28 -17.00 4.07 22.01
N ASN A 29 -15.74 3.87 22.40
CA ASN A 29 -14.66 4.79 22.07
C ASN A 29 -14.23 4.56 20.60
N THR A 30 -14.95 5.17 19.67
CA THR A 30 -14.53 5.19 18.26
C THR A 30 -13.58 6.37 18.05
N ALA A 31 -12.38 6.07 17.56
CA ALA A 31 -11.40 7.08 17.20
C ALA A 31 -11.22 7.07 15.67
N THR A 32 -11.40 8.24 15.05
CA THR A 32 -11.19 8.39 13.61
C THR A 32 -9.70 8.60 13.35
N ILE A 33 -9.05 7.63 12.73
CA ILE A 33 -7.65 7.75 12.32
C ILE A 33 -7.63 8.23 10.86
N THR A 34 -7.04 9.40 10.63
CA THR A 34 -6.79 9.90 9.27
C THR A 34 -5.33 9.68 8.93
N VAL A 35 -5.07 8.75 8.00
CA VAL A 35 -3.73 8.53 7.46
C VAL A 35 -3.59 9.35 6.19
N LYS A 36 -2.54 10.19 6.13
CA LYS A 36 -2.14 10.92 4.92
C LYS A 36 -0.82 10.31 4.44
N VAL A 37 -0.80 9.87 3.19
CA VAL A 37 0.40 9.30 2.55
C VAL A 37 0.64 10.05 1.23
N THR A 38 1.90 10.22 0.87
CA THR A 38 2.31 10.73 -0.43
C THR A 38 2.98 9.60 -1.20
N VAL A 39 2.47 9.29 -2.39
CA VAL A 39 3.08 8.29 -3.29
C VAL A 39 4.00 9.05 -4.23
N LEU A 40 5.30 8.79 -4.13
CA LEU A 40 6.29 9.29 -5.07
C LEU A 40 6.54 8.20 -6.12
N ALA A 41 6.49 8.58 -7.39
CA ALA A 41 6.87 7.66 -8.45
C ALA A 41 8.37 7.37 -8.34
N PRO A 42 8.80 6.13 -8.64
CA PRO A 42 10.21 5.81 -8.68
C PRO A 42 10.93 6.66 -9.72
N PRO A 43 12.19 7.02 -9.48
CA PRO A 43 13.01 7.69 -10.47
C PRO A 43 13.21 6.78 -11.70
N PRO A 44 13.24 7.36 -12.93
CA PRO A 44 13.42 6.60 -14.14
C PRO A 44 14.86 6.06 -14.27
N CYS A 45 15.00 4.88 -14.87
CA CYS A 45 16.29 4.35 -15.31
C CYS A 45 16.68 4.95 -16.67
N THR A 46 17.98 5.02 -16.94
CA THR A 46 18.53 5.46 -18.24
C THR A 46 19.17 4.29 -18.98
N VAL A 47 18.88 4.18 -20.29
CA VAL A 47 19.50 3.18 -21.18
C VAL A 47 20.76 3.77 -21.79
N ASN A 48 21.88 3.06 -21.68
CA ASN A 48 23.19 3.46 -22.22
C ASN A 48 23.56 4.92 -21.90
N ASN A 49 23.26 5.39 -20.69
CA ASN A 49 23.50 6.78 -20.28
C ASN A 49 22.92 7.81 -21.26
N ASN A 50 21.73 7.55 -21.82
CA ASN A 50 21.07 8.37 -22.85
C ASN A 50 21.86 8.53 -24.16
N SER A 51 22.84 7.66 -24.42
CA SER A 51 23.58 7.65 -25.67
C SER A 51 22.83 6.86 -26.75
N VAL A 52 22.93 7.33 -28.00
CA VAL A 52 22.35 6.65 -29.16
C VAL A 52 23.08 5.33 -29.40
N ILE A 53 22.32 4.26 -29.59
CA ILE A 53 22.87 2.96 -29.99
C ILE A 53 22.70 2.81 -31.49
N GLU A 54 23.80 2.86 -32.23
CA GLU A 54 23.81 2.58 -33.66
C GLU A 54 24.05 1.09 -33.89
N VAL A 55 23.16 0.46 -34.66
CA VAL A 55 23.23 -0.98 -34.96
C VAL A 55 23.34 -1.16 -36.48
N PRO A 56 24.55 -1.42 -37.00
CA PRO A 56 24.74 -1.58 -38.44
C PRO A 56 24.32 -2.98 -38.89
N PHE A 57 23.33 -3.05 -39.79
CA PHE A 57 22.84 -4.30 -40.37
C PHE A 57 23.65 -4.77 -41.60
N GLY A 58 24.49 -3.90 -42.17
CA GLY A 58 25.26 -4.21 -43.37
C GLY A 58 24.38 -4.47 -44.60
N ASN A 59 24.69 -5.51 -45.37
CA ASN A 59 23.96 -5.87 -46.58
C ASN A 59 22.79 -6.82 -46.26
N VAL A 60 21.57 -6.31 -46.40
CA VAL A 60 20.33 -7.04 -46.16
C VAL A 60 19.59 -7.29 -47.48
N MET A 61 19.08 -8.51 -47.67
CA MET A 61 18.20 -8.85 -48.79
C MET A 61 16.76 -8.98 -48.32
N THR A 62 15.84 -8.29 -48.97
CA THR A 62 14.41 -8.27 -48.59
C THR A 62 13.76 -9.64 -48.63
N THR A 63 14.22 -10.53 -49.51
CA THR A 63 13.72 -11.91 -49.65
C THR A 63 14.06 -12.80 -48.46
N HIS A 64 15.03 -12.41 -47.63
CA HIS A 64 15.50 -13.18 -46.48
C HIS A 64 15.15 -12.49 -45.15
N VAL A 65 14.29 -11.47 -45.13
CA VAL A 65 13.79 -10.87 -43.88
C VAL A 65 12.62 -11.71 -43.38
N ASP A 66 12.93 -12.78 -42.67
CA ASP A 66 12.00 -13.81 -42.18
C ASP A 66 11.73 -13.71 -40.66
N GLY A 67 12.23 -12.66 -40.00
CA GLY A 67 12.11 -12.45 -38.55
C GLY A 67 13.19 -13.15 -37.72
N THR A 68 14.04 -13.97 -38.35
CA THR A 68 15.17 -14.65 -37.69
C THR A 68 16.51 -14.19 -38.24
N SER A 69 16.60 -14.08 -39.56
CA SER A 69 17.80 -13.61 -40.26
C SER A 69 18.06 -12.14 -40.00
N TYR A 70 19.34 -11.76 -40.02
CA TYR A 70 19.80 -10.38 -39.81
C TYR A 70 19.48 -9.77 -38.43
N ARG A 71 19.09 -10.58 -37.44
CA ARG A 71 18.98 -10.11 -36.04
C ARG A 71 20.37 -9.81 -35.49
N VAL A 72 20.59 -8.56 -35.08
CA VAL A 72 21.82 -8.12 -34.44
C VAL A 72 21.56 -7.97 -32.94
N PRO A 73 22.35 -8.62 -32.07
CA PRO A 73 22.22 -8.43 -30.63
C PRO A 73 22.62 -6.99 -30.27
N VAL A 74 21.75 -6.31 -29.53
CA VAL A 74 21.98 -4.94 -29.07
C VAL A 74 22.42 -5.00 -27.61
N ASN A 75 23.70 -4.71 -27.37
CA ASN A 75 24.21 -4.61 -26.01
C ASN A 75 23.83 -3.24 -25.43
N TYR A 76 23.20 -3.25 -24.25
CA TYR A 76 22.83 -2.04 -23.55
C TYR A 76 23.12 -2.15 -22.06
N THR A 77 23.38 -1.00 -21.43
CA THR A 77 23.47 -0.86 -19.98
C THR A 77 22.24 -0.14 -19.45
N LEU A 78 21.80 -0.52 -18.25
CA LEU A 78 20.77 0.20 -17.50
C LEU A 78 21.45 0.87 -16.31
N SER A 79 21.27 2.18 -16.18
CA SER A 79 21.71 2.94 -15.02
C SER A 79 20.48 3.47 -14.29
N CYS A 80 20.19 2.87 -13.13
CA CYS A 80 19.05 3.21 -12.27
C CYS A 80 19.57 3.87 -11.00
N PRO A 81 19.05 5.05 -10.61
CA PRO A 81 19.40 5.66 -9.34
C PRO A 81 18.81 4.87 -8.17
N GLU A 82 19.35 5.10 -6.96
CA GLU A 82 18.82 4.50 -5.74
C GLU A 82 17.33 4.86 -5.56
N GLY A 83 16.52 3.86 -5.18
CA GLY A 83 15.07 4.01 -5.05
C GLY A 83 14.29 3.82 -6.36
N ALA A 84 14.93 3.43 -7.46
CA ALA A 84 14.21 2.93 -8.63
C ALA A 84 13.40 1.68 -8.23
N ALA A 85 12.07 1.82 -8.22
CA ALA A 85 11.18 0.71 -7.96
C ALA A 85 11.10 -0.20 -9.18
N GLU A 86 11.13 -1.50 -8.92
CA GLU A 86 10.78 -2.50 -9.92
C GLU A 86 9.26 -2.48 -10.06
N CYS A 87 8.78 -1.80 -11.11
CA CYS A 87 7.37 -1.77 -11.42
C CYS A 87 7.02 -2.94 -12.32
N HIS A 88 6.18 -3.85 -11.83
CA HIS A 88 5.65 -4.94 -12.61
C HIS A 88 4.39 -4.47 -13.34
N GLU A 89 4.37 -4.66 -14.66
CA GLU A 89 3.16 -4.48 -15.47
C GLU A 89 2.45 -5.82 -15.66
N THR A 90 1.35 -6.02 -14.94
CA THR A 90 0.46 -7.16 -15.18
C THR A 90 -0.60 -6.76 -16.20
N PRO A 91 -0.73 -7.45 -17.36
CA PRO A 91 -1.76 -7.16 -18.34
C PRO A 91 -3.16 -7.18 -17.70
N GLY A 92 -3.86 -6.04 -17.73
CA GLY A 92 -5.22 -5.90 -17.21
C GLY A 92 -5.36 -5.58 -15.71
N ALA A 93 -4.28 -5.64 -14.91
CA ALA A 93 -4.34 -5.30 -13.48
C ALA A 93 -3.66 -3.96 -13.13
N GLY A 94 -3.13 -3.24 -14.13
CA GLY A 94 -2.38 -2.00 -13.94
C GLY A 94 -0.94 -2.25 -13.47
N GLN A 95 -0.20 -1.16 -13.32
CA GLN A 95 1.20 -1.20 -12.88
C GLN A 95 1.28 -1.15 -11.35
N TRP A 96 2.01 -2.08 -10.75
CA TRP A 96 2.29 -2.13 -9.32
C TRP A 96 3.79 -2.00 -9.11
N CYS A 97 4.19 -1.01 -8.31
CA CYS A 97 5.58 -0.81 -7.94
C CYS A 97 5.74 -1.24 -6.48
N GLU A 98 6.69 -2.13 -6.21
CA GLU A 98 7.09 -2.43 -4.84
C GLU A 98 7.98 -1.28 -4.33
N PHE A 99 7.63 -0.75 -3.15
CA PHE A 99 8.28 0.38 -2.50
C PHE A 99 9.20 -0.10 -1.38
#